data_AF-A0A971FMP8-F1
#
_entry.id   AF-A0A971FMP8-F1
#
_cell.length_a   1.000
_cell.length_b   1.000
_cell.length_c   1.000
_cell.angle_alpha   90.00
_cell.angle_beta   90.00
_cell.angle_gamma   90.00
#
_symmetry.space_group_name_H-M   'P 1'
#
loop_
_entity.id
_entity.type
_entity.pdbx_description
1 polymer ?
#
loop_
_entity_poly.entity_id
_entity_poly.type
_entity_poly.pdbx_seq_one_letter_code
_entity_poly.pdbx_strand_id
1 'polypeptide(L)'
;MGARDRTQAASYVLLEFTYPAGKSPSIFPKGWVFGAKCIANPGQSNEQDLSAHVKWSGTGEFDPPVGALSCPSFSTPGTHTITIAAEVDGKIHQQSITVSVVSFFATNGSFKYAAIGDKVTGQPHGHGCPACPHADINGVIVSGSPNVLLGGLPAARKGDTGVHCCCCGPNTFTIEEGDPNVLIDGRPAARLGDKTMHCATAPGKIVAIRDHYNRSEAP
;
A
#
# COMPACT_ATOMS: atom_id res chain seq x y z
N MET A 1 -60.80 10.49 -14.60
CA MET A 1 -59.54 11.22 -14.35
C MET A 1 -58.42 10.20 -14.31
N GLY A 2 -57.75 10.00 -15.45
CA GLY A 2 -56.76 8.93 -15.64
C GLY A 2 -55.48 9.21 -14.86
N ALA A 3 -54.96 8.17 -14.21
CA ALA A 3 -53.72 8.15 -13.47
C ALA A 3 -52.56 8.65 -14.34
N ARG A 4 -51.80 9.62 -13.84
CA ARG A 4 -50.45 9.89 -14.34
C ARG A 4 -49.54 8.83 -13.73
N ASP A 5 -49.46 7.70 -14.42
CA ASP A 5 -48.36 6.76 -14.24
C ASP A 5 -47.08 7.48 -14.66
N ARG A 6 -46.39 8.11 -13.70
CA ARG A 6 -45.06 8.63 -13.92
C ARG A 6 -44.17 7.40 -13.97
N THR A 7 -43.92 6.89 -15.17
CA THR A 7 -42.83 5.96 -15.41
C THR A 7 -41.56 6.66 -14.94
N GLN A 8 -41.10 6.33 -13.73
CA GLN A 8 -39.85 6.83 -13.18
C GLN A 8 -38.76 6.40 -14.14
N ALA A 9 -38.06 7.36 -14.75
CA ALA A 9 -36.93 7.07 -15.63
C ALA A 9 -35.96 6.17 -14.84
N ALA A 10 -35.49 5.09 -15.45
CA ALA A 10 -34.60 4.16 -14.78
C ALA A 10 -33.33 4.89 -14.36
N SER A 11 -33.09 4.98 -13.06
CA SER A 11 -31.92 5.65 -12.50
C SER A 11 -30.65 4.93 -12.95
N TYR A 12 -29.73 5.67 -13.55
CA TYR A 12 -28.42 5.14 -13.94
C TYR A 12 -27.46 5.32 -12.77
N VAL A 13 -26.74 4.26 -12.36
CA VAL A 13 -25.84 4.31 -11.20
C VAL A 13 -24.45 3.90 -11.62
N LEU A 14 -23.49 4.81 -11.44
CA LEU A 14 -22.07 4.51 -11.51
C LEU A 14 -21.59 4.13 -10.11
N LEU A 15 -21.40 2.83 -9.87
CA LEU A 15 -20.73 2.32 -8.68
C LEU A 15 -19.40 1.73 -9.12
N GLU A 16 -18.30 2.23 -8.58
CA GLU A 16 -16.95 1.76 -8.92
C GLU A 16 -15.98 1.86 -7.74
N PHE A 17 -14.96 1.02 -7.74
CA PHE A 17 -13.81 1.20 -6.86
C PHE A 17 -12.89 2.30 -7.41
N THR A 18 -12.38 3.17 -6.53
CA THR A 18 -11.49 4.29 -6.91
C THR A 18 -10.07 4.12 -6.42
N TYR A 19 -9.85 3.39 -5.32
CA TYR A 19 -8.51 3.22 -4.73
C TYR A 19 -8.44 1.95 -3.86
N PRO A 20 -7.27 1.35 -3.74
CA PRO A 20 -6.71 0.67 -4.89
C PRO A 20 -7.68 -0.43 -5.34
N ALA A 21 -8.43 -0.18 -6.41
CA ALA A 21 -8.76 -1.27 -7.31
C ALA A 21 -7.91 -1.11 -8.56
N GLY A 22 -6.80 -1.85 -8.59
CA GLY A 22 -5.97 -2.01 -9.78
C GLY A 22 -4.73 -1.12 -9.83
N LYS A 23 -3.69 -1.54 -9.10
CA LYS A 23 -2.30 -1.61 -9.61
C LYS A 23 -1.49 -2.69 -8.90
N SER A 24 -1.83 -3.05 -7.65
CA SER A 24 -1.14 -4.10 -6.91
C SER A 24 -1.72 -5.49 -7.16
N PRO A 25 -0.97 -6.44 -7.72
CA PRO A 25 -1.38 -7.85 -7.81
C PRO A 25 -1.67 -8.50 -6.45
N SER A 26 -1.05 -8.02 -5.38
CA SER A 26 -1.16 -8.57 -4.02
C SER A 26 -1.09 -7.48 -2.95
N ILE A 27 -1.69 -7.73 -1.78
CA ILE A 27 -1.71 -6.80 -0.65
C ILE A 27 -1.29 -7.49 0.65
N PHE A 28 -0.94 -6.71 1.66
CA PHE A 28 -0.78 -7.21 3.03
C PHE A 28 -2.11 -7.25 3.77
N PRO A 29 -2.19 -8.01 4.89
CA PRO A 29 -3.46 -8.19 5.61
C PRO A 29 -4.08 -6.90 6.16
N LYS A 30 -3.30 -5.83 6.38
CA LYS A 30 -3.74 -4.56 6.98
C LYS A 30 -2.99 -3.37 6.39
N GLY A 31 -3.54 -2.17 6.61
CA GLY A 31 -2.90 -0.88 6.31
C GLY A 31 -3.20 -0.32 4.91
N TRP A 32 -4.07 -0.99 4.17
CA TRP A 32 -4.50 -0.54 2.84
C TRP A 32 -5.80 0.23 2.95
N VAL A 33 -5.86 1.41 2.36
CA VAL A 33 -7.09 2.21 2.27
C VAL A 33 -7.71 1.92 0.91
N PHE A 34 -8.94 1.42 0.88
CA PHE A 34 -9.72 1.28 -0.35
C PHE A 34 -10.71 2.43 -0.47
N GLY A 35 -11.05 2.79 -1.70
CA GLY A 35 -11.97 3.84 -2.06
C GLY A 35 -13.04 3.35 -3.03
N ALA A 36 -14.21 3.95 -2.92
CA ALA A 36 -15.37 3.69 -3.75
C ALA A 36 -16.01 5.00 -4.15
N LYS A 37 -16.64 4.99 -5.33
CA LYS A 37 -17.42 6.10 -5.85
C LYS A 37 -18.78 5.58 -6.26
N CYS A 38 -19.83 6.29 -5.85
CA CYS A 38 -21.20 6.00 -6.21
C CYS A 38 -21.88 7.28 -6.68
N ILE A 39 -22.17 7.40 -7.98
CA ILE A 39 -22.90 8.53 -8.56
C ILE A 39 -24.23 8.02 -9.12
N ALA A 40 -25.33 8.59 -8.65
CA ALA A 40 -26.65 8.41 -9.26
C ALA A 40 -26.86 9.46 -10.35
N ASN A 41 -27.36 9.03 -11.50
CA ASN A 41 -27.63 9.82 -12.70
C ASN A 41 -26.47 10.73 -13.15
N PRO A 42 -25.24 10.18 -13.33
CA PRO A 42 -24.09 10.96 -13.76
C PRO A 42 -24.35 11.68 -15.10
N GLY A 43 -23.98 12.96 -15.16
CA GLY A 43 -24.16 13.85 -16.30
C GLY A 43 -25.58 14.39 -16.47
N GLN A 44 -26.51 14.10 -15.55
CA GLN A 44 -27.88 14.59 -15.59
C GLN A 44 -28.12 15.72 -14.58
N SER A 45 -29.20 16.48 -14.74
CA SER A 45 -29.54 17.60 -13.85
C SER A 45 -29.88 17.18 -12.41
N ASN A 46 -30.17 15.90 -12.20
CA ASN A 46 -30.44 15.27 -10.91
C ASN A 46 -29.29 14.33 -10.48
N GLU A 47 -28.06 14.59 -10.92
CA GLU A 47 -26.87 13.88 -10.45
C GLU A 47 -26.73 14.01 -8.92
N GLN A 48 -26.39 12.89 -8.26
CA GLN A 48 -26.12 12.86 -6.83
C GLN A 48 -24.88 12.02 -6.53
N ASP A 49 -23.97 12.56 -5.73
CA ASP A 49 -22.85 11.81 -5.16
C ASP A 49 -23.30 11.11 -3.88
N LEU A 50 -23.31 9.78 -3.92
CA LEU A 50 -23.70 8.89 -2.84
C LEU A 50 -22.49 8.11 -2.29
N SER A 51 -21.27 8.51 -2.61
CA SER A 51 -20.04 7.80 -2.22
C SER A 51 -19.91 7.65 -0.70
N ALA A 52 -20.36 8.64 0.07
CA ALA A 52 -20.38 8.59 1.54
C ALA A 52 -21.32 7.52 2.13
N HIS A 53 -22.23 6.96 1.32
CA HIS A 53 -23.20 5.95 1.73
C HIS A 53 -22.86 4.54 1.21
N VAL A 54 -21.74 4.37 0.51
CA VAL A 54 -21.27 3.07 0.06
C VAL A 54 -20.98 2.18 1.25
N LYS A 55 -21.57 0.99 1.27
CA LYS A 55 -21.36 -0.06 2.27
C LYS A 55 -20.25 -1.00 1.78
N TRP A 56 -19.31 -1.29 2.66
CA TRP A 56 -18.21 -2.22 2.44
C TRP A 56 -18.52 -3.57 3.10
N SER A 57 -18.24 -4.66 2.39
CA SER A 57 -18.39 -6.03 2.90
C SER A 57 -17.44 -6.99 2.17
N GLY A 58 -17.39 -8.26 2.57
CA GLY A 58 -16.50 -9.24 1.95
C GLY A 58 -15.98 -10.27 2.94
N THR A 59 -14.80 -10.84 2.66
CA THR A 59 -14.16 -11.87 3.49
C THR A 59 -13.21 -11.31 4.55
N GLY A 60 -13.28 -10.00 4.83
CA GLY A 60 -12.49 -9.31 5.86
C GLY A 60 -13.35 -8.36 6.68
N GLU A 61 -12.73 -7.66 7.61
CA GLU A 61 -13.35 -6.58 8.40
C GLU A 61 -13.08 -5.23 7.74
N PHE A 62 -14.03 -4.29 7.81
CA PHE A 62 -13.98 -3.02 7.09
C PHE A 62 -14.18 -1.85 8.04
N ASP A 63 -13.23 -0.91 8.05
CA ASP A 63 -13.28 0.27 8.92
C ASP A 63 -12.94 1.58 8.17
N PRO A 64 -13.88 2.53 8.04
CA PRO A 64 -15.28 2.39 8.40
C PRO A 64 -16.02 1.42 7.45
N PRO A 65 -17.08 0.73 7.92
CA PRO A 65 -17.87 -0.17 7.06
C PRO A 65 -18.77 0.58 6.07
N VAL A 66 -18.91 1.91 6.22
CA VAL A 66 -19.69 2.77 5.34
C VAL A 66 -18.90 4.05 5.06
N GLY A 67 -18.82 4.44 3.80
CA GLY A 67 -18.14 5.65 3.37
C GLY A 67 -17.47 5.52 2.02
N ALA A 68 -16.93 6.63 1.52
CA ALA A 68 -16.17 6.65 0.27
C ALA A 68 -14.83 5.93 0.40
N LEU A 69 -14.33 5.72 1.63
CA LEU A 69 -13.09 5.02 1.93
C LEU A 69 -13.33 3.96 3.02
N SER A 70 -12.56 2.88 2.99
CA SER A 70 -12.53 1.85 4.04
C SER A 70 -11.14 1.20 4.11
N CYS A 71 -10.70 0.81 5.31
CA CYS A 71 -9.47 0.05 5.53
C CYS A 71 -9.80 -1.42 5.82
N PRO A 72 -9.84 -2.31 4.80
CA PRO A 72 -10.06 -3.72 5.03
C PRO A 72 -8.93 -4.35 5.84
N SER A 73 -9.29 -5.33 6.67
CA SER A 73 -8.35 -6.21 7.33
C SER A 73 -8.70 -7.68 7.16
N PHE A 74 -7.68 -8.50 6.92
CA PHE A 74 -7.81 -9.93 6.65
C PHE A 74 -7.03 -10.72 7.70
N SER A 75 -7.59 -11.84 8.16
CA SER A 75 -6.98 -12.67 9.20
C SER A 75 -5.99 -13.70 8.65
N THR A 76 -6.09 -14.04 7.36
CA THR A 76 -5.29 -15.07 6.71
C THR A 76 -4.73 -14.59 5.37
N PRO A 77 -3.58 -15.11 4.92
CA PRO A 77 -3.18 -15.02 3.51
C PRO A 77 -4.12 -15.84 2.62
N GLY A 78 -4.22 -15.48 1.34
CA GLY A 78 -5.02 -16.19 0.36
C GLY A 78 -5.84 -15.25 -0.53
N THR A 79 -6.81 -15.79 -1.24
CA THR A 79 -7.73 -15.01 -2.05
C THR A 79 -8.89 -14.53 -1.18
N HIS A 80 -9.11 -13.21 -1.17
CA HIS A 80 -10.19 -12.56 -0.45
C HIS A 80 -11.08 -11.75 -1.40
N THR A 81 -12.31 -11.48 -0.97
CA THR A 81 -13.28 -10.69 -1.74
C THR A 81 -13.56 -9.41 -0.99
N ILE A 82 -13.59 -8.30 -1.71
CA ILE A 82 -14.09 -7.00 -1.24
C ILE A 82 -15.28 -6.63 -2.10
N THR A 83 -16.36 -6.22 -1.46
CA THR A 83 -17.62 -5.84 -2.08
C THR A 83 -18.00 -4.43 -1.64
N ILE A 84 -18.39 -3.61 -2.60
CA ILE A 84 -19.03 -2.31 -2.38
C ILE A 84 -20.49 -2.41 -2.78
N ALA A 85 -21.37 -1.81 -2.00
CA ALA A 85 -22.80 -1.76 -2.29
C ALA A 85 -23.37 -0.37 -1.99
N ALA A 86 -24.29 0.08 -2.84
CA ALA A 86 -25.05 1.31 -2.63
C ALA A 86 -26.51 1.08 -2.97
N GLU A 87 -27.41 1.71 -2.20
CA GLU A 87 -28.85 1.66 -2.47
C GLU A 87 -29.29 2.97 -3.12
N VAL A 88 -29.90 2.87 -4.31
CA VAL A 88 -30.40 4.01 -5.08
C VAL A 88 -31.82 3.69 -5.52
N ASP A 89 -32.77 4.55 -5.18
CA ASP A 89 -34.20 4.39 -5.50
C ASP A 89 -34.77 3.00 -5.09
N GLY A 90 -34.38 2.51 -3.91
CA GLY A 90 -34.82 1.22 -3.37
C GLY A 90 -34.21 -0.01 -4.04
N LYS A 91 -33.21 0.17 -4.93
CA LYS A 91 -32.44 -0.92 -5.55
C LYS A 91 -31.02 -0.94 -5.04
N ILE A 92 -30.52 -2.13 -4.72
CA ILE A 92 -29.12 -2.33 -4.32
C ILE A 92 -28.28 -2.57 -5.57
N HIS A 93 -27.28 -1.73 -5.75
CA HIS A 93 -26.20 -1.87 -6.73
C HIS A 93 -24.96 -2.35 -5.99
N GLN A 94 -24.26 -3.35 -6.54
CA GLN A 94 -23.05 -3.90 -5.90
C GLN A 94 -21.98 -4.27 -6.92
N GLN A 95 -20.72 -4.22 -6.48
CA GLN A 95 -19.56 -4.72 -7.21
C GLN A 95 -18.62 -5.44 -6.26
N SER A 96 -17.91 -6.43 -6.79
CA SER A 96 -16.91 -7.18 -6.02
C SER A 96 -15.60 -7.30 -6.80
N ILE A 97 -14.49 -7.26 -6.06
CA ILE A 97 -13.15 -7.56 -6.55
C ILE A 97 -12.54 -8.69 -5.72
N THR A 98 -11.60 -9.41 -6.32
CA THR A 98 -10.73 -10.35 -5.61
C THR A 98 -9.38 -9.71 -5.35
N VAL A 99 -8.84 -9.95 -4.16
CA VAL A 99 -7.50 -9.51 -3.76
C VAL A 99 -6.70 -10.72 -3.28
N SER A 100 -5.42 -10.77 -3.66
CA SER A 100 -4.48 -11.77 -3.14
C SER A 100 -3.77 -11.19 -1.92
N VAL A 101 -4.12 -11.67 -0.74
CA VAL A 101 -3.48 -11.30 0.52
C VAL A 101 -2.25 -12.17 0.72
N VAL A 102 -1.08 -11.56 0.80
CA VAL A 102 0.20 -12.24 1.00
C VAL A 102 0.75 -11.99 2.40
N SER A 103 1.44 -12.98 2.95
CA SER A 103 2.18 -12.82 4.20
C SER A 103 3.38 -11.90 3.97
N PHE A 104 3.63 -11.00 4.92
CA PHE A 104 4.89 -10.26 5.00
C PHE A 104 5.97 -11.02 5.78
N PHE A 105 5.66 -12.21 6.29
CA PHE A 105 6.62 -13.17 6.86
C PHE A 105 7.01 -14.25 5.84
N ALA A 106 8.26 -14.68 5.88
CA ALA A 106 8.75 -15.88 5.24
C ALA A 106 8.32 -17.14 6.01
N THR A 107 8.50 -18.31 5.41
CA THR A 107 8.08 -19.61 5.98
C THR A 107 8.84 -20.00 7.25
N ASN A 108 10.06 -19.50 7.42
CA ASN A 108 10.87 -19.63 8.63
C ASN A 108 10.46 -18.64 9.74
N GLY A 109 9.45 -17.80 9.51
CA GLY A 109 8.97 -16.79 10.45
C GLY A 109 9.78 -15.48 10.47
N SER A 110 10.82 -15.33 9.65
CA SER A 110 11.49 -14.04 9.48
C SER A 110 10.61 -13.08 8.68
N PHE A 111 10.87 -11.77 8.78
CA PHE A 111 10.24 -10.83 7.85
C PHE A 111 10.71 -11.13 6.41
N LYS A 112 9.87 -10.79 5.43
CA LYS A 112 10.19 -10.85 3.99
C LYS A 112 10.35 -9.47 3.37
N TYR A 113 9.69 -8.46 3.92
CA TYR A 113 9.67 -7.09 3.42
C TYR A 113 10.33 -6.14 4.41
N ALA A 114 10.96 -5.12 3.86
CA ALA A 114 11.70 -4.11 4.60
C ALA A 114 10.78 -3.00 5.13
N ALA A 115 11.24 -2.33 6.17
CA ALA A 115 10.58 -1.22 6.83
C ALA A 115 11.63 -0.25 7.40
N ILE A 116 11.18 0.87 7.96
CA ILE A 116 12.07 1.81 8.65
C ILE A 116 12.93 1.09 9.69
N GLY A 117 14.22 1.44 9.73
CA GLY A 117 15.23 0.87 10.63
C GLY A 117 16.02 -0.31 10.04
N ASP A 118 15.58 -0.89 8.93
CA ASP A 118 16.30 -1.99 8.28
C ASP A 118 17.59 -1.49 7.60
N LYS A 119 18.57 -2.38 7.50
CA LYS A 119 19.95 -2.04 7.13
C LYS A 119 20.21 -2.20 5.65
N VAL A 120 21.03 -1.29 5.12
CA VAL A 120 21.51 -1.32 3.73
C VAL A 120 23.03 -1.24 3.69
N THR A 121 23.61 -1.74 2.60
CA THR A 121 25.02 -1.46 2.26
C THR A 121 25.16 -0.91 0.85
N GLY A 122 26.10 0.01 0.68
CA GLY A 122 26.51 0.56 -0.61
C GLY A 122 27.88 0.06 -1.05
N GLN A 123 28.15 0.09 -2.35
CA GLN A 123 29.48 -0.18 -2.88
C GLN A 123 30.45 0.99 -2.61
N PRO A 124 31.74 0.72 -2.37
CA PRO A 124 32.76 1.75 -2.23
C PRO A 124 32.79 2.67 -3.46
N HIS A 125 32.78 3.99 -3.23
CA HIS A 125 32.86 5.01 -4.27
C HIS A 125 33.47 6.29 -3.71
N GLY A 126 33.79 7.25 -4.59
CA GLY A 126 34.42 8.50 -4.20
C GLY A 126 33.72 9.73 -4.75
N HIS A 127 33.99 10.86 -4.11
CA HIS A 127 33.48 12.19 -4.49
C HIS A 127 34.60 13.19 -4.76
N GLY A 128 35.82 12.70 -5.02
CA GLY A 128 37.02 13.53 -5.26
C GLY A 128 37.81 13.92 -4.01
N CYS A 129 37.41 13.43 -2.83
CA CYS A 129 38.17 13.64 -1.60
C CYS A 129 39.39 12.71 -1.50
N PRO A 130 40.51 13.12 -0.85
CA PRO A 130 41.68 12.24 -0.68
C PRO A 130 41.42 10.98 0.15
N ALA A 131 40.44 11.01 1.06
CA ALA A 131 40.06 9.88 1.91
C ALA A 131 39.07 8.89 1.24
N CYS A 132 38.81 9.06 -0.05
CA CYS A 132 37.87 8.28 -0.84
C CYS A 132 38.62 7.27 -1.75
N PRO A 133 38.03 6.11 -2.12
CA PRO A 133 36.79 5.53 -1.59
C PRO A 133 37.01 4.83 -0.23
N HIS A 134 36.00 4.85 0.63
CA HIS A 134 36.00 4.05 1.86
C HIS A 134 35.14 2.79 1.70
N ALA A 135 35.56 1.69 2.36
CA ALA A 135 35.00 0.36 2.14
C ALA A 135 33.60 0.15 2.74
N ASP A 136 33.28 0.85 3.83
CA ASP A 136 32.14 0.52 4.69
C ASP A 136 30.97 1.50 4.57
N ILE A 137 30.22 1.43 3.47
CA ILE A 137 29.01 2.24 3.30
C ILE A 137 27.82 1.49 3.89
N ASN A 138 27.52 1.75 5.17
CA ASN A 138 26.39 1.15 5.87
C ASN A 138 25.34 2.22 6.18
N GLY A 139 24.07 1.85 6.07
CA GLY A 139 22.97 2.78 6.33
C GLY A 139 21.70 2.12 6.85
N VAL A 140 20.72 2.95 7.15
CA VAL A 140 19.40 2.55 7.67
C VAL A 140 18.30 3.25 6.88
N ILE A 141 17.20 2.53 6.63
CA ILE A 141 16.00 3.10 6.01
C ILE A 141 15.31 4.04 7.00
N VAL A 142 14.96 5.25 6.58
CA VAL A 142 14.35 6.28 7.46
C VAL A 142 12.99 6.78 6.99
N SER A 143 12.53 6.38 5.80
CA SER A 143 11.18 6.69 5.31
C SER A 143 10.42 5.44 4.87
N GLY A 144 9.08 5.49 4.95
CA GLY A 144 8.19 4.37 4.66
C GLY A 144 6.75 4.82 4.42
N SER A 145 5.82 3.87 4.30
CA SER A 145 4.38 4.15 4.16
C SER A 145 3.77 4.65 5.48
N PRO A 146 2.92 5.69 5.44
CA PRO A 146 2.22 6.16 6.64
C PRO A 146 1.13 5.20 7.13
N ASN A 147 0.63 4.31 6.27
CA ASN A 147 -0.56 3.49 6.53
C ASN A 147 -0.25 1.99 6.63
N VAL A 148 0.68 1.48 5.81
CA VAL A 148 1.05 0.07 5.83
C VAL A 148 2.20 -0.16 6.80
N LEU A 149 1.87 -0.81 7.91
CA LEU A 149 2.82 -1.17 8.97
C LEU A 149 3.18 -2.65 8.89
N LEU A 150 4.47 -2.95 8.92
CA LEU A 150 5.00 -4.29 9.08
C LEU A 150 5.49 -4.39 10.52
N GLY A 151 4.90 -5.26 11.35
CA GLY A 151 5.29 -5.39 12.75
C GLY A 151 5.30 -4.06 13.53
N GLY A 152 4.34 -3.16 13.24
CA GLY A 152 4.24 -1.84 13.87
C GLY A 152 5.10 -0.74 13.24
N LEU A 153 5.97 -1.04 12.28
CA LEU A 153 6.87 -0.08 11.65
C LEU A 153 6.47 0.22 10.20
N PRO A 154 6.57 1.48 9.73
CA PRO A 154 6.28 1.88 8.35
C PRO A 154 6.99 1.01 7.31
N ALA A 155 6.23 0.40 6.40
CA ALA A 155 6.76 -0.42 5.32
C ALA A 155 7.58 0.41 4.32
N ALA A 156 8.77 -0.06 3.96
CA ALA A 156 9.63 0.61 2.99
C ALA A 156 9.24 0.22 1.56
N ARG A 157 9.45 1.13 0.62
CA ARG A 157 9.04 0.97 -0.79
C ARG A 157 10.10 1.53 -1.72
N LYS A 158 10.05 1.12 -2.99
CA LYS A 158 10.83 1.76 -4.06
C LYS A 158 10.63 3.27 -4.03
N GLY A 159 11.72 4.02 -3.96
CA GLY A 159 11.81 5.48 -3.86
C GLY A 159 11.93 6.00 -2.42
N ASP A 160 11.75 5.15 -1.40
CA ASP A 160 11.93 5.56 -0.01
C ASP A 160 13.43 5.69 0.25
N THR A 161 13.77 6.50 1.24
CA THR A 161 15.14 6.94 1.45
C THR A 161 15.66 6.50 2.81
N GLY A 162 16.98 6.57 2.94
CA GLY A 162 17.66 6.38 4.19
C GLY A 162 18.94 7.18 4.25
N VAL A 163 19.59 7.09 5.41
CA VAL A 163 20.89 7.71 5.67
C VAL A 163 21.95 6.64 5.78
N HIS A 164 23.17 6.95 5.38
CA HIS A 164 24.32 6.07 5.55
C HIS A 164 25.47 6.77 6.26
N CYS A 165 26.56 6.04 6.50
CA CYS A 165 27.76 6.55 7.15
C CYS A 165 28.24 7.87 6.54
N CYS A 166 28.81 8.74 7.37
CA CYS A 166 29.32 10.04 6.95
C CYS A 166 30.41 9.89 5.88
N CYS A 167 30.15 10.44 4.71
CA CYS A 167 31.09 10.69 3.63
C CYS A 167 31.03 12.19 3.25
N CYS A 168 31.86 12.59 2.29
CA CYS A 168 31.86 13.95 1.73
C CYS A 168 30.74 14.20 0.69
N GLY A 169 29.79 13.27 0.55
CA GLY A 169 28.64 13.35 -0.32
C GLY A 169 27.32 13.62 0.43
N PRO A 170 26.16 13.35 -0.20
CA PRO A 170 24.84 13.60 0.39
C PRO A 170 24.52 12.78 1.64
N ASN A 171 25.24 11.69 1.91
CA ASN A 171 25.00 10.78 3.04
C ASN A 171 23.63 10.09 3.03
N THR A 172 23.00 10.03 1.85
CA THR A 172 21.68 9.45 1.64
C THR A 172 21.71 8.33 0.61
N PHE A 173 20.71 7.47 0.68
CA PHE A 173 20.41 6.51 -0.38
C PHE A 173 18.91 6.49 -0.68
N THR A 174 18.60 5.99 -1.88
CA THR A 174 17.22 5.73 -2.33
C THR A 174 17.06 4.24 -2.63
N ILE A 175 15.92 3.66 -2.31
CA ILE A 175 15.56 2.29 -2.70
C ILE A 175 15.12 2.30 -4.16
N GLU A 176 15.76 1.52 -5.03
CA GLU A 176 15.52 1.54 -6.48
C GLU A 176 14.62 0.40 -6.96
N GLU A 177 14.54 -0.68 -6.18
CA GLU A 177 13.79 -1.89 -6.50
C GLU A 177 12.80 -2.27 -5.39
N GLY A 178 11.90 -3.18 -5.72
CA GLY A 178 10.85 -3.65 -4.83
C GLY A 178 10.08 -4.81 -5.46
N ASP A 179 9.14 -5.37 -4.72
CA ASP A 179 8.22 -6.39 -5.22
C ASP A 179 7.20 -5.76 -6.19
N PRO A 180 7.25 -6.08 -7.49
CA PRO A 180 6.29 -5.53 -8.46
C PRO A 180 4.87 -6.06 -8.21
N ASN A 181 4.72 -7.13 -7.43
CA ASN A 181 3.42 -7.70 -7.11
C ASN A 181 2.80 -7.11 -5.84
N VAL A 182 3.54 -6.36 -5.02
CA VAL A 182 3.02 -5.73 -3.81
C VAL A 182 3.33 -4.24 -3.86
N LEU A 183 2.33 -3.42 -4.20
CA LEU A 183 2.47 -1.98 -4.44
C LEU A 183 1.81 -1.15 -3.34
N ILE A 184 2.58 -0.74 -2.35
CA ILE A 184 2.10 0.08 -1.24
C ILE A 184 2.05 1.56 -1.68
N ASP A 185 0.88 2.18 -1.59
CA ASP A 185 0.62 3.52 -2.14
C ASP A 185 1.08 3.66 -3.61
N GLY A 186 0.88 2.59 -4.39
CA GLY A 186 1.26 2.51 -5.80
C GLY A 186 2.75 2.24 -6.07
N ARG A 187 3.57 2.00 -5.03
CA ARG A 187 5.02 1.81 -5.14
C ARG A 187 5.43 0.40 -4.69
N PRO A 188 6.29 -0.32 -5.44
CA PRO A 188 6.77 -1.65 -5.08
C PRO A 188 7.31 -1.73 -3.64
N ALA A 189 6.85 -2.70 -2.85
CA ALA A 189 7.27 -2.92 -1.47
C ALA A 189 8.71 -3.45 -1.43
N ALA A 190 9.57 -2.82 -0.64
CA ALA A 190 10.98 -3.19 -0.56
C ALA A 190 11.16 -4.51 0.22
N ARG A 191 12.17 -5.30 -0.15
CA ARG A 191 12.50 -6.61 0.40
C ARG A 191 14.00 -6.70 0.67
N LEU A 192 14.38 -7.71 1.44
CA LEU A 192 15.78 -8.09 1.56
C LEU A 192 16.40 -8.33 0.17
N GLY A 193 17.56 -7.71 -0.07
CA GLY A 193 18.31 -7.83 -1.32
C GLY A 193 17.92 -6.83 -2.41
N ASP A 194 16.80 -6.11 -2.29
CA ASP A 194 16.42 -5.10 -3.30
C ASP A 194 17.48 -3.98 -3.39
N LYS A 195 17.76 -3.55 -4.62
CA LYS A 195 18.79 -2.57 -4.93
C LYS A 195 18.52 -1.19 -4.31
N THR A 196 19.58 -0.54 -3.86
CA THR A 196 19.60 0.87 -3.45
C THR A 196 20.60 1.67 -4.28
N MET A 197 20.48 3.00 -4.25
CA MET A 197 21.42 3.94 -4.86
C MET A 197 21.93 4.91 -3.79
N HIS A 198 23.21 4.79 -3.46
CA HIS A 198 23.91 5.62 -2.47
C HIS A 198 24.57 6.82 -3.15
N CYS A 199 24.46 7.99 -2.52
CA CYS A 199 24.99 9.25 -3.03
C CYS A 199 24.63 9.55 -4.50
N ALA A 200 23.49 9.03 -4.98
CA ALA A 200 23.06 9.05 -6.38
C ALA A 200 24.00 8.37 -7.41
N THR A 201 25.09 7.73 -7.00
CA THR A 201 26.12 7.21 -7.92
C THR A 201 26.50 5.75 -7.70
N ALA A 202 26.33 5.22 -6.50
CA ALA A 202 26.83 3.89 -6.16
C ALA A 202 25.71 2.91 -5.83
N PRO A 203 25.65 1.75 -6.49
CA PRO A 203 24.65 0.75 -6.17
C PRO A 203 24.91 0.16 -4.79
N GLY A 204 23.82 -0.24 -4.15
CA GLY A 204 23.81 -0.95 -2.88
C GLY A 204 22.65 -1.93 -2.83
N LYS A 205 22.38 -2.46 -1.65
CA LYS A 205 21.23 -3.33 -1.41
C LYS A 205 20.78 -3.30 0.05
N ILE A 206 19.54 -3.70 0.27
CA ILE A 206 19.03 -4.03 1.61
C ILE A 206 19.69 -5.34 2.06
N VAL A 207 20.38 -5.34 3.20
CA VAL A 207 21.20 -6.48 3.66
C VAL A 207 20.69 -7.15 4.92
N ALA A 208 19.90 -6.45 5.72
CA ALA A 208 19.29 -7.03 6.90
C ALA A 208 17.95 -6.36 7.12
N ILE A 209 16.91 -7.18 7.09
CA ILE A 209 15.61 -6.83 7.63
C ILE A 209 15.56 -7.41 9.03
N ARG A 210 14.92 -6.72 9.97
CA ARG A 210 14.83 -7.15 11.36
C ARG A 210 14.44 -8.64 11.45
N ASP A 211 15.31 -9.47 12.00
CA ASP A 211 14.99 -10.89 12.17
C ASP A 211 14.15 -11.12 13.43
N HIS A 212 14.23 -10.24 14.44
CA HIS A 212 13.41 -10.34 15.65
C HIS A 212 13.25 -8.95 16.30
N TYR A 213 12.14 -8.26 16.04
CA TYR A 213 11.60 -7.42 17.11
C TYR A 213 11.07 -8.40 18.15
N ASN A 214 11.59 -8.28 19.36
CA ASN A 214 11.33 -9.13 20.51
C ASN A 214 9.85 -9.56 20.58
N ARG A 215 9.55 -10.86 20.51
CA ARG A 215 8.18 -11.39 20.71
C ARG A 215 7.61 -11.08 22.12
N SER A 216 8.38 -10.43 22.98
CA SER A 216 8.00 -10.05 24.34
C SER A 216 7.36 -8.66 24.46
N GLU A 217 7.24 -7.88 23.38
CA GLU A 217 6.64 -6.53 23.42
C GLU A 217 5.66 -6.26 22.27
N ALA A 218 4.72 -7.18 22.05
CA ALA A 218 3.46 -6.86 21.38
C ALA A 218 2.36 -6.70 22.45
N PRO A 219 1.55 -5.62 22.43
CA PRO A 219 0.36 -5.53 23.27
C PRO A 219 -0.68 -6.61 22.93
#